data_AF-A0A7J8LQU9-F1
#
_entry.id   AF-A0A7J8LQU9-F1
#
_cell.length_a   1.000
_cell.length_b   1.000
_cell.length_c   1.000
_cell.angle_alpha   90.00
_cell.angle_beta   90.00
_cell.angle_gamma   90.00
#
_symmetry.space_group_name_H-M   'P 1'
#
loop_
_entity.id
_entity.type
_entity.pdbx_description
1 polymer ?
#
loop_
_entity_poly.entity_id
_entity_poly.type
_entity_poly.pdbx_seq_one_letter_code
_entity_poly.pdbx_strand_id
1 'polypeptide(L)'
;RCIAAERRALLDFKKGLTVVANHLVSWTSEEEECCNWIGVGCDNSTGHVVKLDLRRMFTTGEIGYSLLELKCLSHLDLSSNNFYKIPDFIGSLSELTYLDLSYNPFTGIIPHQLGNLSRLFYLD
;
A
#
# COMPACT_ATOMS: atom_id res chain seq x y z
N ARG A 1 2.94 -17.43 6.39
CA ARG A 1 2.32 -17.84 5.11
C ARG A 1 1.37 -16.75 4.64
N CYS A 2 1.81 -15.97 3.65
CA CYS A 2 0.99 -14.96 2.98
C CYS A 2 -0.19 -15.59 2.21
N ILE A 3 -1.32 -14.87 2.17
CA ILE A 3 -2.51 -15.28 1.41
C ILE A 3 -2.28 -15.07 -0.09
N ALA A 4 -2.62 -16.08 -0.90
CA ALA A 4 -2.34 -16.06 -2.34
C ALA A 4 -3.07 -14.94 -3.11
N ALA A 5 -4.24 -14.49 -2.65
CA ALA A 5 -4.93 -13.34 -3.23
C ALA A 5 -4.19 -12.02 -2.94
N GLU A 6 -3.78 -11.79 -1.69
CA GLU A 6 -3.02 -10.61 -1.28
C GLU A 6 -1.64 -10.56 -1.95
N ARG A 7 -0.96 -11.70 -2.06
CA ARG A 7 0.29 -11.80 -2.84
C ARG A 7 0.11 -11.35 -4.28
N ARG A 8 -0.94 -11.83 -4.96
CA ARG A 8 -1.23 -11.43 -6.35
C ARG A 8 -1.55 -9.94 -6.43
N ALA A 9 -2.33 -9.42 -5.49
CA ALA A 9 -2.66 -8.01 -5.41
C ALA A 9 -1.43 -7.11 -5.24
N LEU A 10 -0.46 -7.51 -4.42
CA LEU A 10 0.82 -6.82 -4.27
C LEU A 10 1.64 -6.86 -5.57
N LEU A 11 1.70 -8.00 -6.26
CA LEU A 11 2.38 -8.09 -7.56
C LEU A 11 1.70 -7.24 -8.63
N ASP A 12 0.36 -7.19 -8.64
CA ASP A 12 -0.40 -6.33 -9.54
C ASP A 12 -0.23 -4.85 -9.19
N PHE A 13 -0.15 -4.52 -7.91
CA PHE A 13 0.19 -3.17 -7.44
C PHE A 13 1.56 -2.76 -7.96
N LYS A 14 2.58 -3.63 -7.81
CA LYS A 14 3.95 -3.40 -8.29
C LYS A 14 4.01 -3.13 -9.81
N LYS A 15 3.14 -3.73 -10.63
CA LYS A 15 3.09 -3.46 -12.08
C LYS A 15 2.70 -2.02 -12.41
N GLY A 16 1.92 -1.37 -11.55
CA GLY A 16 1.52 0.04 -11.69
C GLY A 16 2.59 1.05 -11.21
N LEU A 17 3.69 0.56 -10.64
CA LEU A 17 4.75 1.37 -10.08
C LEU A 17 5.96 1.41 -11.02
N THR A 18 6.60 2.57 -11.09
CA THR A 18 7.96 2.71 -11.63
C THR A 18 8.91 2.98 -10.48
N VAL A 19 9.85 2.07 -10.25
CA VAL A 19 10.81 2.10 -9.14
C VAL A 19 12.21 2.32 -9.69
N VAL A 20 12.89 3.38 -9.28
CA VAL A 20 14.16 3.82 -9.89
C VAL A 20 15.38 3.03 -9.39
N ALA A 21 15.28 2.36 -8.23
CA ALA A 21 16.45 1.79 -7.55
C ALA A 21 16.28 0.34 -7.05
N ASN A 22 15.44 -0.47 -7.70
CA ASN A 22 15.21 -1.89 -7.33
C ASN A 22 14.80 -2.13 -5.87
N HIS A 23 14.24 -1.14 -5.18
CA HIS A 23 13.84 -1.28 -3.78
C HIS A 23 12.77 -2.37 -3.53
N LEU A 24 12.04 -2.78 -4.57
CA LEU A 24 11.06 -3.88 -4.52
C LEU A 24 11.61 -5.20 -5.09
N VAL A 25 12.93 -5.43 -5.00
CA VAL A 25 13.57 -6.65 -5.53
C VAL A 25 13.04 -7.93 -4.89
N SER A 26 12.65 -7.89 -3.61
CA SER A 26 12.10 -9.06 -2.91
C SER A 26 10.72 -9.47 -3.41
N TRP A 27 10.00 -8.58 -4.10
CA TRP A 27 8.63 -8.85 -4.57
C TRP A 27 8.68 -9.73 -5.83
N THR A 28 8.73 -11.04 -5.66
CA THR A 28 8.88 -12.02 -6.75
C THR A 28 7.67 -12.93 -6.86
N SER A 29 7.40 -13.46 -8.06
CA SER A 29 6.36 -14.49 -8.26
C SER A 29 6.81 -15.89 -7.84
N GLU A 30 8.13 -16.08 -7.68
CA GLU A 30 8.76 -17.37 -7.37
C GLU A 30 8.63 -17.72 -5.88
N GLU A 31 8.54 -16.70 -5.02
CA GLU A 31 8.35 -16.90 -3.58
C GLU A 31 6.86 -16.97 -3.20
N GLU A 32 6.51 -17.97 -2.37
CA GLU A 32 5.16 -18.10 -1.81
C GLU A 32 4.89 -17.16 -0.62
N GLU A 33 5.95 -16.66 0.02
CA GLU A 33 5.87 -15.98 1.32
C GLU A 33 6.04 -14.46 1.16
N CYS A 34 4.97 -13.77 0.74
CA CYS A 34 5.00 -12.31 0.58
C CYS A 34 5.26 -11.54 1.90
N CYS A 35 5.08 -12.19 3.05
CA CYS A 35 5.31 -11.59 4.37
C CYS A 35 6.78 -11.31 4.67
N ASN A 36 7.70 -11.84 3.86
CA ASN A 36 9.13 -11.53 3.94
C ASN A 36 9.54 -10.41 2.99
N TRP A 37 8.62 -9.87 2.20
CA TRP A 37 8.94 -8.82 1.25
C TRP A 37 9.21 -7.51 1.97
N ILE A 38 10.17 -6.75 1.46
CA ILE A 38 10.48 -5.41 1.94
C ILE A 38 9.21 -4.58 1.92
N GLY A 39 8.90 -3.96 3.07
CA GLY A 39 7.73 -3.12 3.25
C GLY A 39 6.42 -3.85 3.53
N VAL A 40 6.37 -5.18 3.46
CA VAL A 40 5.15 -5.96 3.75
C VAL A 40 5.22 -6.48 5.18
N GLY A 41 4.19 -6.19 5.97
CA GLY A 41 3.98 -6.76 7.30
C GLY A 41 2.68 -7.56 7.34
N CYS A 42 2.76 -8.78 7.86
CA CYS A 42 1.62 -9.68 8.01
C CYS A 42 1.26 -9.89 9.48
N ASP A 43 0.00 -10.23 9.74
CA ASP A 43 -0.41 -10.79 11.01
C ASP A 43 0.12 -12.23 11.16
N ASN A 44 0.75 -12.53 12.29
CA ASN A 44 1.43 -13.81 12.52
C ASN A 44 0.47 -15.00 12.70
N SER A 45 -0.81 -14.73 13.03
CA SER A 45 -1.80 -15.79 13.29
C SER A 45 -2.59 -16.15 12.03
N THR A 46 -2.94 -15.13 11.25
CA THR A 46 -3.84 -15.25 10.09
C THR A 46 -3.10 -15.22 8.76
N GLY A 47 -1.90 -14.64 8.71
CA GLY A 47 -1.12 -14.46 7.48
C GLY A 47 -1.64 -13.35 6.56
N HIS A 48 -2.64 -12.58 7.00
CA HIS A 48 -3.13 -11.40 6.27
C HIS A 48 -2.08 -10.29 6.27
N VAL A 49 -1.96 -9.57 5.15
CA VAL A 49 -1.18 -8.35 5.05
C VAL A 49 -1.89 -7.24 5.83
N VAL A 50 -1.23 -6.75 6.87
CA VAL A 50 -1.75 -5.69 7.76
C VAL A 50 -0.99 -4.38 7.65
N LYS A 51 0.23 -4.42 7.07
CA LYS A 51 1.10 -3.27 6.91
C LYS A 51 1.71 -3.27 5.50
N LEU A 52 1.65 -2.11 4.84
CA LEU A 52 2.41 -1.81 3.64
C LEU A 52 3.17 -0.49 3.85
N ASP A 53 4.49 -0.56 3.86
CA ASP A 53 5.40 0.55 4.14
C ASP A 53 6.41 0.68 3.01
N LEU A 54 6.12 1.62 2.13
CA LEU A 54 6.89 1.95 0.94
C LEU A 54 7.48 3.35 1.06
N ARG A 55 7.73 3.82 2.28
CA ARG A 55 8.33 5.12 2.52
C ARG A 55 9.70 5.21 1.85
N ARG A 56 9.96 6.34 1.18
CA ARG A 56 11.28 6.64 0.56
C ARG A 56 11.76 5.55 -0.42
N MET A 57 10.83 4.94 -1.16
CA MET A 57 11.17 3.93 -2.17
C MET A 57 11.48 4.54 -3.55
N PHE A 58 11.53 5.88 -3.66
CA PHE A 58 11.74 6.62 -4.91
C PHE A 58 10.80 6.13 -6.03
N THR A 59 9.54 5.91 -5.65
CA THR A 59 8.53 5.29 -6.51
C THR A 59 7.62 6.36 -7.11
N THR A 60 7.29 6.20 -8.39
CA THR A 60 6.27 6.98 -9.12
C THR A 60 5.25 6.05 -9.75
N GLY A 61 4.17 6.59 -10.31
CA GLY A 61 3.10 5.83 -10.96
C GLY A 61 1.76 6.04 -10.27
N GLU A 62 0.90 5.03 -10.35
CA GLU A 62 -0.45 5.10 -9.81
C GLU A 62 -0.61 4.22 -8.57
N ILE A 63 -1.30 4.75 -7.56
CA ILE A 63 -1.76 3.94 -6.44
C ILE A 63 -2.94 3.09 -6.94
N GLY A 64 -2.68 1.82 -7.25
CA GLY A 64 -3.62 0.95 -7.96
C GLY A 64 -4.72 0.31 -7.10
N TYR A 65 -5.87 0.03 -7.72
CA TYR A 65 -7.04 -0.61 -7.09
C TYR A 65 -6.79 -1.99 -6.51
N SER A 66 -5.71 -2.67 -6.90
CA SER A 66 -5.35 -3.97 -6.34
C SER A 66 -5.15 -3.92 -4.81
N LEU A 67 -4.82 -2.76 -4.25
CA LEU A 67 -4.76 -2.57 -2.79
C LEU A 67 -6.09 -2.87 -2.09
N LEU A 68 -7.24 -2.81 -2.78
CA LEU A 68 -8.53 -3.18 -2.22
C LEU A 68 -8.60 -4.66 -1.82
N GLU A 69 -7.75 -5.52 -2.34
CA GLU A 69 -7.68 -6.93 -1.94
C GLU A 69 -7.03 -7.13 -0.56
N LEU A 70 -6.31 -6.13 -0.03
CA LEU A 70 -5.68 -6.17 1.28
C LEU A 70 -6.70 -5.78 2.36
N LYS A 71 -7.68 -6.67 2.61
CA LYS A 71 -8.85 -6.38 3.46
C LYS A 71 -8.53 -6.05 4.91
N CYS A 72 -7.38 -6.52 5.40
CA CYS A 72 -6.91 -6.30 6.76
C CYS A 72 -5.83 -5.21 6.85
N LEU A 73 -5.60 -4.45 5.79
CA LEU A 73 -4.58 -3.41 5.76
C LEU A 73 -4.93 -2.32 6.78
N SER A 74 -4.09 -2.21 7.82
CA SER A 74 -4.27 -1.27 8.93
C SER A 74 -3.27 -0.13 8.90
N HIS A 75 -2.15 -0.30 8.19
CA HIS A 75 -1.07 0.66 8.09
C HIS A 75 -0.62 0.79 6.62
N LEU A 76 -0.74 1.98 6.06
CA LEU A 76 -0.26 2.32 4.73
C LEU A 76 0.64 3.56 4.79
N ASP A 77 1.94 3.37 4.54
CA ASP A 77 2.91 4.45 4.42
C ASP A 77 3.44 4.50 2.98
N LEU A 78 3.07 5.55 2.26
CA LEU A 78 3.53 5.88 0.91
C LEU A 78 4.35 7.18 0.91
N SER A 79 4.78 7.64 2.08
CA SER A 79 5.41 8.94 2.24
C SER A 79 6.77 9.05 1.54
N SER A 80 7.17 10.27 1.22
CA SER A 80 8.47 10.56 0.57
C SER A 80 8.67 9.79 -0.75
N ASN A 81 7.62 9.75 -1.59
CA ASN A 81 7.66 9.19 -2.94
C ASN A 81 7.32 10.29 -3.96
N ASN A 82 6.98 9.88 -5.20
CA ASN A 82 6.67 10.77 -6.29
C ASN A 82 5.26 10.51 -6.87
N PHE A 83 4.28 10.27 -5.99
CA PHE A 83 2.88 10.08 -6.38
C PHE A 83 2.17 11.43 -6.59
N TYR A 84 1.31 11.51 -7.60
CA TYR A 84 0.68 12.78 -8.03
C TYR A 84 -0.82 12.87 -7.73
N LYS A 85 -1.50 11.76 -7.44
CA LYS A 85 -2.93 11.74 -7.15
C LYS A 85 -3.27 10.75 -6.03
N ILE A 86 -4.15 11.18 -5.14
CA ILE A 86 -4.79 10.32 -4.13
C ILE A 86 -6.04 9.72 -4.77
N PRO A 87 -6.13 8.40 -4.97
CA PRO A 87 -7.33 7.78 -5.53
C PRO A 87 -8.44 7.71 -4.48
N ASP A 88 -9.69 7.83 -4.93
CA ASP A 88 -10.88 7.84 -4.08
C ASP A 88 -11.11 6.51 -3.36
N PHE A 89 -10.72 5.39 -3.97
CA PHE A 89 -10.84 4.07 -3.36
C PHE A 89 -10.05 3.90 -2.07
N ILE A 90 -9.10 4.79 -1.75
CA ILE A 90 -8.42 4.76 -0.43
C ILE A 90 -9.46 4.77 0.69
N GLY A 91 -10.57 5.49 0.53
CA GLY A 91 -11.67 5.51 1.48
C GLY A 91 -12.37 4.16 1.70
N SER A 92 -12.14 3.17 0.85
CA SER A 92 -12.71 1.82 0.97
C SER A 92 -11.82 0.87 1.79
N LEU A 93 -10.61 1.28 2.17
CA LEU A 93 -9.70 0.52 3.03
C LEU A 93 -10.11 0.68 4.50
N SER A 94 -11.27 0.13 4.86
CA SER A 94 -11.97 0.40 6.13
C SER A 94 -11.20 0.04 7.40
N GLU A 95 -10.19 -0.84 7.31
CA GLU A 95 -9.37 -1.25 8.44
C GLU A 95 -8.17 -0.32 8.70
N LEU A 96 -7.95 0.70 7.84
CA LEU A 96 -6.84 1.64 8.03
C LEU A 96 -6.96 2.39 9.37
N THR A 97 -5.87 2.32 10.11
CA THR A 97 -5.63 3.04 11.37
C THR A 97 -4.53 4.08 11.21
N TYR A 98 -3.62 3.88 10.25
CA TYR A 98 -2.52 4.76 9.91
C TYR A 98 -2.42 4.92 8.40
N LEU A 99 -2.45 6.17 7.92
CA LEU A 99 -2.24 6.54 6.53
C LEU A 99 -1.25 7.70 6.46
N ASP A 100 -0.12 7.48 5.80
CA ASP A 100 0.89 8.52 5.54
C ASP A 100 1.17 8.64 4.05
N LEU A 101 0.79 9.78 3.51
CA LEU A 101 0.90 10.23 2.14
C LEU A 101 1.84 11.46 2.04
N SER A 102 2.44 11.89 3.15
CA SER A 102 3.28 13.09 3.23
C SER A 102 4.49 13.04 2.29
N TYR A 103 5.06 14.21 1.99
CA TYR A 103 6.24 14.34 1.11
C TYR A 103 6.07 13.69 -0.28
N ASN A 104 4.88 13.80 -0.87
CA ASN A 104 4.61 13.47 -2.27
C ASN A 104 4.17 14.73 -3.03
N PRO A 105 4.41 14.83 -4.35
CA PRO A 105 3.93 15.93 -5.18
C PRO A 105 2.44 15.76 -5.54
N PHE A 106 1.59 15.42 -4.56
CA PHE A 106 0.15 15.26 -4.79
C PHE A 106 -0.46 16.57 -5.32
N THR A 107 -1.31 16.43 -6.33
CA THR A 107 -2.05 17.53 -6.95
C THR A 107 -3.53 17.18 -7.08
N GLY A 108 -4.34 18.16 -7.42
CA GLY A 108 -5.78 17.97 -7.60
C GLY A 108 -6.55 18.00 -6.28
N ILE A 109 -7.66 17.26 -6.23
CA ILE A 109 -8.61 17.31 -5.13
C ILE A 109 -8.30 16.19 -4.13
N ILE A 110 -8.30 16.53 -2.84
CA ILE A 110 -8.31 15.53 -1.76
C ILE A 110 -9.68 14.82 -1.79
N PRO A 111 -9.73 13.50 -2.03
CA PRO A 111 -11.00 12.79 -2.18
C PRO A 111 -11.78 12.81 -0.86
N HIS A 112 -13.05 13.23 -0.90
CA HIS A 112 -13.94 13.25 0.26
C HIS A 112 -14.17 11.86 0.87
N GLN A 113 -13.93 10.80 0.08
CA GLN A 113 -13.95 9.41 0.51
C GLN A 113 -12.95 9.11 1.62
N LEU A 114 -11.91 9.93 1.84
CA LEU A 114 -11.07 9.79 3.04
C LEU A 114 -11.89 9.88 4.33
N GLY A 115 -13.03 10.58 4.32
CA GLY A 115 -13.98 10.62 5.43
C GLY A 115 -14.64 9.27 5.76
N ASN A 116 -14.55 8.27 4.88
CA ASN A 116 -15.05 6.92 5.14
C ASN A 116 -14.11 6.09 6.04
N LEU A 117 -12.87 6.55 6.25
CA LEU A 117 -11.87 5.86 7.08
C LEU A 117 -12.13 6.06 8.57
N SER A 118 -13.26 5.52 9.04
CA SER A 118 -13.75 5.71 10.42
C SER A 118 -12.84 5.16 11.53
N ARG A 119 -11.87 4.31 11.19
CA ARG A 119 -10.90 3.70 12.13
C ARG A 119 -9.55 4.42 12.15
N LEU A 120 -9.40 5.48 11.35
CA LEU A 120 -8.14 6.18 11.16
C LEU A 120 -7.78 7.00 12.41
N PHE A 121 -6.60 6.73 12.98
CA PHE A 121 -6.04 7.48 14.10
C PHE A 121 -4.96 8.46 13.66
N TYR A 122 -4.28 8.18 12.55
CA TYR A 122 -3.22 9.02 11.98
C TYR A 122 -3.45 9.24 10.49
N LEU A 123 -3.38 10.50 10.07
CA LEU A 123 -3.44 10.95 8.69
C LEU A 123 -2.43 12.10 8.49
N ASP A 124 -1.50 11.91 7.57
CA ASP A 124 -0.58 12.96 7.05
C ASP A 124 -0.49 12.85 5.53
#